data_AF-A0A7W7WCF8-F1
#
_entry.id   AF-A0A7W7WCF8-F1
#
_cell.length_a   1.000
_cell.length_b   1.000
_cell.length_c   1.000
_cell.angle_alpha   90.00
_cell.angle_beta   90.00
_cell.angle_gamma   90.00
#
_symmetry.space_group_name_H-M   'P 1'
#
loop_
_entity.id
_entity.type
_entity.pdbx_description
1 polymer ?
#
loop_
_entity_poly.entity_id
_entity_poly.type
_entity_poly.pdbx_seq_one_letter_code
_entity_poly.pdbx_strand_id
1 'polypeptide(L)'
;MGDVKEERALRALGAALDEHAPVIRHGRREFPEGTPFLWMSFPGSGEATVFLDGRQWICLGEPGGGRAPTQLAAGQVDDDPALVAERLVSALISARRRPSAPVRALRASGIGLAAGVGVCLLSMIIMAILVGGNGYLTDTTISAVHVLAAVLGGGAGLWAGVRWWRRG
;
A
#
# COMPACT_ATOMS: atom_id res chain seq x y z
N MET A 1 -15.32 -9.56 -35.49
CA MET A 1 -14.51 -10.80 -35.45
C MET A 1 -13.50 -10.80 -34.29
N GLY A 2 -13.22 -9.66 -33.64
CA GLY A 2 -12.43 -9.57 -32.39
C GLY A 2 -13.16 -10.15 -31.17
N ASP A 3 -14.44 -9.80 -30.97
CA ASP A 3 -15.25 -10.26 -29.82
C ASP A 3 -15.19 -11.77 -29.57
N VAL A 4 -15.37 -12.59 -30.61
CA VAL A 4 -15.43 -14.05 -30.46
C VAL A 4 -14.10 -14.64 -29.96
N LYS A 5 -12.98 -14.02 -30.31
CA LYS A 5 -11.65 -14.45 -29.83
C LYS A 5 -11.41 -14.00 -28.40
N GLU A 6 -11.77 -12.75 -28.09
CA GLU A 6 -11.66 -12.19 -26.75
C GLU A 6 -12.53 -12.96 -25.75
N GLU A 7 -13.75 -13.27 -26.15
CA GLU A 7 -14.69 -14.05 -25.36
C GLU A 7 -14.20 -15.47 -25.08
N ARG A 8 -13.54 -16.10 -26.06
CA ARG A 8 -12.91 -17.42 -25.88
C ARG A 8 -11.71 -17.35 -24.95
N ALA A 9 -10.87 -16.31 -25.08
CA ALA A 9 -9.70 -16.12 -24.23
C ALA A 9 -10.10 -15.86 -22.76
N LEU A 10 -11.10 -15.00 -22.52
CA LEU A 10 -11.62 -14.75 -21.17
C LEU A 10 -12.26 -16.02 -20.56
N ARG A 11 -12.93 -16.85 -21.37
CA ARG A 11 -13.48 -18.13 -20.91
C ARG A 11 -12.38 -19.13 -20.55
N ALA A 12 -11.32 -19.22 -21.35
CA ALA A 12 -10.17 -20.07 -21.05
C ALA A 12 -9.45 -19.62 -19.77
N LEU A 13 -9.30 -18.31 -19.58
CA LEU A 13 -8.75 -17.74 -18.36
C LEU A 13 -9.62 -18.05 -17.13
N GLY A 14 -10.95 -17.94 -17.26
CA GLY A 14 -11.88 -18.34 -16.19
C GLY A 14 -11.71 -19.80 -15.77
N ALA A 15 -11.60 -20.71 -16.74
CA ALA A 15 -11.36 -22.12 -16.46
C ALA A 15 -10.00 -22.37 -15.78
N ALA A 16 -8.94 -21.67 -16.20
CA ALA A 16 -7.64 -21.75 -15.56
C ALA A 16 -7.66 -21.20 -14.11
N LEU A 17 -8.46 -20.18 -13.84
CA LEU A 17 -8.67 -19.68 -12.47
C LEU A 17 -9.43 -20.69 -11.60
N ASP A 18 -10.42 -21.38 -12.15
CA ASP A 18 -11.13 -22.46 -11.43
C ASP A 18 -10.18 -23.61 -11.06
N GLU A 19 -9.26 -23.96 -11.95
CA GLU A 19 -8.30 -25.04 -11.75
C GLU A 19 -7.16 -24.65 -10.80
N HIS A 20 -6.53 -23.49 -11.00
CA HIS A 20 -5.31 -23.10 -10.28
C HIS A 20 -5.57 -22.20 -9.08
N ALA A 21 -6.74 -21.58 -8.98
CA ALA A 21 -7.06 -20.61 -7.95
C ALA A 21 -8.55 -20.66 -7.51
N PRO A 22 -9.05 -21.80 -7.00
CA PRO A 22 -10.46 -22.02 -6.71
C PRO A 22 -11.04 -21.10 -5.63
N VAL A 23 -10.18 -20.39 -4.89
CA VAL A 23 -10.58 -19.38 -3.90
C VAL A 23 -10.94 -18.02 -4.52
N ILE A 24 -10.55 -17.77 -5.76
CA ILE A 24 -10.89 -16.56 -6.51
C ILE A 24 -12.31 -16.74 -7.05
N ARG A 25 -13.23 -15.86 -6.63
CA ARG A 25 -14.53 -15.77 -7.30
C ARG A 25 -14.33 -14.96 -8.56
N HIS A 26 -14.80 -15.45 -9.69
CA HIS A 26 -14.77 -14.70 -10.93
C HIS A 26 -16.11 -14.77 -11.64
N GLY A 27 -16.32 -13.85 -12.56
CA GLY A 27 -17.54 -13.79 -13.35
C GLY A 27 -17.35 -12.88 -14.55
N ARG A 28 -17.91 -13.27 -15.68
CA ARG A 28 -17.88 -12.44 -16.88
C ARG A 28 -18.93 -11.35 -16.78
N ARG A 29 -18.55 -10.13 -17.15
CA ARG A 29 -19.43 -8.96 -17.27
C ARG A 29 -19.04 -8.18 -18.52
N GLU A 30 -19.83 -7.16 -18.83
CA GLU A 30 -19.60 -6.29 -19.97
C GLU A 30 -19.57 -4.84 -19.47
N PHE A 31 -18.67 -4.05 -20.02
CA PHE A 31 -18.65 -2.61 -19.80
C PHE A 31 -19.87 -1.97 -20.49
N PRO A 32 -20.27 -0.73 -20.10
CA PRO A 32 -21.37 -0.02 -20.75
C PRO A 32 -21.22 0.12 -22.26
N GLU A 33 -19.97 0.15 -22.75
CA GLU A 33 -19.59 0.22 -24.15
C GLU A 33 -19.73 -1.13 -24.89
N GLY A 34 -20.04 -2.22 -24.17
CA GLY A 34 -20.22 -3.58 -24.71
C GLY A 34 -18.97 -4.47 -24.63
N THR A 35 -17.82 -3.94 -24.21
CA THR A 35 -16.57 -4.70 -24.14
C THR A 35 -16.61 -5.73 -23.00
N PRO A 36 -16.33 -7.02 -23.26
CA PRO A 36 -16.34 -8.05 -22.24
C PRO A 36 -15.14 -7.94 -21.30
N PHE A 37 -15.37 -8.21 -20.02
CA PHE A 37 -14.32 -8.31 -19.02
C PHE A 37 -14.60 -9.44 -18.03
N LEU A 38 -13.55 -9.95 -17.41
CA LEU A 38 -13.60 -10.90 -16.32
C LEU A 38 -13.43 -10.15 -15.00
N TRP A 39 -14.49 -10.08 -14.22
CA TRP A 39 -14.45 -9.62 -12.85
C TRP A 39 -13.89 -10.72 -11.95
N MET A 40 -13.08 -10.34 -10.97
CA MET A 40 -12.45 -11.22 -10.01
C MET A 40 -12.55 -10.61 -8.61
N SER A 41 -12.84 -11.43 -7.61
CA SER A 41 -12.82 -11.06 -6.20
C SER A 41 -12.03 -12.09 -5.42
N PHE A 42 -11.02 -11.60 -4.72
CA PHE A 42 -10.20 -12.43 -3.85
C PHE A 42 -10.38 -12.03 -2.39
N PRO A 43 -10.57 -13.00 -1.47
CA PRO A 43 -10.83 -12.71 -0.07
C PRO A 43 -9.73 -11.82 0.55
N GLY A 44 -10.11 -10.59 0.90
CA GLY A 44 -9.24 -9.64 1.58
C GLY A 44 -8.25 -8.87 0.69
N SER A 45 -8.33 -8.95 -0.64
CA SER A 45 -7.55 -8.06 -1.55
C SER A 45 -8.39 -7.10 -2.38
N GLY A 46 -9.72 -7.15 -2.25
CA GLY A 46 -10.65 -6.33 -3.03
C GLY A 46 -11.03 -6.98 -4.37
N GLU A 47 -11.70 -6.21 -5.22
CA GLU A 47 -12.10 -6.64 -6.56
C GLU A 47 -11.04 -6.23 -7.59
N ALA A 48 -10.97 -7.00 -8.67
CA ALA A 48 -10.11 -6.73 -9.81
C ALA A 48 -10.87 -7.07 -11.10
N THR A 49 -10.50 -6.38 -12.17
CA THR A 49 -11.11 -6.54 -13.48
C THR A 49 -10.01 -6.86 -14.48
N VAL A 50 -10.18 -7.93 -15.23
CA VAL A 50 -9.32 -8.31 -16.36
C VAL A 50 -10.09 -8.08 -17.64
N PHE A 51 -9.54 -7.28 -18.55
CA PHE A 51 -10.10 -7.10 -19.88
C PHE A 51 -9.00 -7.27 -20.93
N LEU A 52 -9.44 -7.45 -22.16
CA LEU A 52 -8.55 -7.58 -23.31
C LEU A 52 -8.55 -6.27 -24.07
N ASP A 53 -7.35 -5.81 -24.44
CA ASP A 53 -7.13 -4.66 -25.29
C ASP A 53 -6.23 -5.08 -26.46
N GLY A 54 -6.87 -5.39 -27.59
CA GLY A 54 -6.19 -5.89 -28.79
C GLY A 54 -5.50 -7.24 -28.55
N ARG A 55 -4.17 -7.20 -28.39
CA ARG A 55 -3.33 -8.41 -28.14
C ARG A 55 -2.88 -8.53 -26.69
N GLN A 56 -3.29 -7.62 -25.82
CA GLN A 56 -2.87 -7.62 -24.44
C GLN A 56 -4.04 -7.88 -23.51
N TRP A 57 -3.77 -8.58 -22.41
CA TRP A 57 -4.69 -8.61 -21.28
C TRP A 57 -4.17 -7.65 -20.21
N ILE A 58 -5.10 -6.95 -19.57
CA ILE A 58 -4.80 -5.96 -18.54
C ILE A 58 -5.65 -6.28 -17.32
N CYS A 59 -5.01 -6.41 -16.17
CA CYS A 59 -5.66 -6.55 -14.87
C CYS A 59 -5.58 -5.24 -14.12
N LEU A 60 -6.74 -4.67 -13.79
CA LEU A 60 -6.88 -3.49 -12.96
C LEU A 60 -7.46 -3.88 -11.60
N GLY A 61 -6.84 -3.41 -10.52
CA GLY A 61 -7.41 -3.46 -9.18
C GLY A 61 -8.42 -2.34 -8.99
N GLU A 62 -9.51 -2.62 -8.29
CA GLU A 62 -10.55 -1.65 -8.00
C GLU A 62 -9.98 -0.48 -7.19
N PRO A 63 -10.30 0.77 -7.56
CA PRO A 63 -9.82 1.94 -6.83
C PRO A 63 -10.43 2.03 -5.44
N GLY A 64 -9.62 1.79 -4.41
CA GLY A 64 -10.00 2.10 -3.04
C GLY A 64 -10.16 3.61 -2.83
N GLY A 65 -11.37 4.07 -2.51
CA GLY A 65 -11.65 5.41 -1.97
C GLY A 65 -11.22 6.58 -2.86
N GLY A 66 -11.81 6.72 -4.05
CA GLY A 66 -11.61 7.89 -4.93
C GLY A 66 -10.24 7.98 -5.60
N ARG A 67 -9.45 6.89 -5.61
CA ARG A 67 -8.18 6.80 -6.34
C ARG A 67 -8.40 6.36 -7.78
N ALA A 68 -7.39 6.53 -8.62
CA ALA A 68 -7.40 5.91 -9.94
C ALA A 68 -7.25 4.37 -9.81
N PRO A 69 -7.86 3.58 -10.70
CA PRO A 69 -7.61 2.15 -10.77
C PRO A 69 -6.11 1.89 -10.95
N THR A 70 -5.59 0.86 -10.29
CA THR A 70 -4.16 0.51 -10.38
C THR A 70 -4.00 -0.70 -11.27
N GLN A 71 -3.12 -0.60 -12.27
CA GLN A 71 -2.74 -1.75 -13.06
C GLN A 71 -1.94 -2.72 -12.18
N LEU A 72 -2.47 -3.94 -12.01
CA LEU A 72 -1.88 -4.99 -11.19
C LEU A 72 -0.96 -5.88 -12.02
N ALA A 73 -1.39 -6.23 -13.24
CA ALA A 73 -0.64 -7.05 -14.16
C ALA A 73 -1.09 -6.79 -15.61
N ALA A 74 -0.23 -7.12 -16.56
CA ALA A 74 -0.59 -7.22 -17.97
C ALA A 74 0.32 -8.24 -18.67
N GLY A 75 -0.13 -8.73 -19.81
CA GLY A 75 0.61 -9.69 -20.64
C GLY A 75 0.01 -9.79 -22.03
N GLN A 76 0.40 -10.81 -22.78
CA GLN A 76 -0.10 -11.05 -24.13
C GLN A 76 -1.26 -12.05 -24.09
N VAL A 77 -2.24 -11.89 -24.98
CA VAL A 77 -3.40 -12.79 -25.10
C VAL A 77 -2.99 -14.21 -25.49
N ASP A 78 -1.86 -14.33 -26.19
CA ASP A 78 -1.28 -15.62 -26.59
C ASP A 78 -0.50 -16.30 -25.44
N ASP A 79 -0.38 -15.68 -24.27
CA ASP A 79 0.21 -16.31 -23.08
C ASP A 79 -0.64 -17.51 -22.64
N ASP A 80 -0.01 -18.56 -22.14
CA ASP A 80 -0.71 -19.73 -21.58
C ASP A 80 -1.66 -19.27 -20.45
N PRO A 81 -2.97 -19.59 -20.52
CA PRO A 81 -3.93 -19.16 -19.51
C PRO A 81 -3.57 -19.62 -18.09
N ALA A 82 -2.85 -20.74 -17.93
CA ALA A 82 -2.35 -21.18 -16.62
C ALA A 82 -1.30 -20.22 -16.05
N LEU A 83 -0.35 -19.78 -16.89
CA LEU A 83 0.66 -18.77 -16.52
C LEU A 83 0.01 -17.42 -16.22
N VAL A 84 -1.03 -17.05 -16.97
CA VAL A 84 -1.79 -15.82 -16.71
C VAL A 84 -2.48 -15.90 -15.35
N ALA A 85 -3.15 -17.00 -15.04
CA ALA A 85 -3.79 -17.22 -13.74
C ALA A 85 -2.77 -17.12 -12.59
N GLU A 86 -1.60 -17.74 -12.71
CA GLU A 86 -0.55 -17.66 -11.70
C GLU A 86 -0.04 -16.22 -11.50
N ARG A 87 0.19 -15.48 -12.60
CA ARG A 87 0.58 -14.06 -12.54
C ARG A 87 -0.48 -13.20 -11.86
N LEU A 88 -1.76 -13.44 -12.15
CA LEU A 88 -2.87 -12.74 -11.53
C LEU A 88 -2.94 -13.02 -10.02
N VAL A 89 -2.82 -14.28 -9.61
CA VAL A 89 -2.79 -14.68 -8.20
C VAL A 89 -1.62 -14.01 -7.47
N SER A 90 -0.42 -14.05 -8.05
CA SER A 90 0.77 -13.40 -7.48
C SER A 90 0.58 -11.88 -7.34
N ALA A 91 0.02 -11.23 -8.36
CA ALA A 91 -0.28 -9.81 -8.32
C ALA A 91 -1.33 -9.44 -7.25
N LEU A 92 -2.40 -10.23 -7.12
CA LEU A 92 -3.45 -10.04 -6.12
C LEU A 92 -2.92 -10.25 -4.68
N ILE A 93 -2.06 -11.26 -4.46
CA ILE A 93 -1.40 -11.49 -3.17
C ILE A 93 -0.46 -10.32 -2.82
N SER A 94 0.28 -9.79 -3.80
CA SER A 94 1.14 -8.63 -3.61
C SER A 94 0.33 -7.37 -3.28
N ALA A 95 -0.80 -7.17 -3.96
CA ALA A 95 -1.75 -6.09 -3.68
C ALA A 95 -2.29 -6.19 -2.25
N ARG A 96 -2.64 -7.39 -1.78
CA ARG A 96 -3.07 -7.65 -0.39
C ARG A 96 -2.01 -7.26 0.64
N ARG A 97 -0.72 -7.50 0.33
CA ARG A 97 0.39 -7.16 1.25
C ARG A 97 0.68 -5.67 1.30
N ARG A 98 0.11 -4.86 0.40
CA ARG A 98 0.29 -3.41 0.43
C ARG A 98 -0.53 -2.87 1.62
N PRO A 99 0.14 -2.39 2.69
CA PRO A 99 -0.59 -1.88 3.83
C PRO A 99 -1.38 -0.67 3.35
N SER A 100 -2.68 -0.65 3.68
CA SER A 100 -3.54 0.48 3.38
C SER A 100 -2.89 1.77 3.93
N ALA A 101 -3.06 2.88 3.22
CA ALA A 101 -2.52 4.18 3.61
C ALA A 101 -2.67 4.50 5.12
N PRO A 102 -3.80 4.22 5.79
CA PRO A 102 -3.91 4.44 7.24
C PRO A 102 -2.99 3.54 8.08
N VAL A 103 -2.76 2.28 7.69
CA VAL A 103 -1.86 1.35 8.39
C VAL A 103 -0.40 1.77 8.23
N ARG A 104 -0.02 2.30 7.07
CA ARG A 104 1.30 2.93 6.87
C ARG A 104 1.47 4.18 7.73
N ALA A 105 0.44 5.03 7.77
CA ALA A 105 0.46 6.24 8.59
C ALA A 105 0.57 5.91 10.09
N LEU A 106 -0.14 4.89 10.56
CA LEU A 106 -0.09 4.44 11.96
C LEU A 106 1.29 3.86 12.32
N ARG A 107 1.88 3.02 11.45
CA ARG A 107 3.23 2.48 11.66
C ARG A 107 4.30 3.57 11.65
N ALA A 108 4.20 4.53 10.73
CA ALA A 108 5.12 5.67 10.65
C ALA A 108 4.99 6.59 11.87
N SER A 109 3.76 6.83 12.35
CA SER A 109 3.49 7.56 13.60
C SER A 109 4.12 6.86 14.81
N GLY A 110 4.01 5.53 14.88
CA GLY A 110 4.65 4.73 15.93
C GLY A 110 6.18 4.83 15.93
N ILE A 111 6.82 4.83 14.75
CA ILE A 111 8.27 5.00 14.63
C ILE A 111 8.70 6.42 15.03
N GLY A 112 7.93 7.45 14.61
CA GLY A 112 8.17 8.84 14.99
C GLY A 112 8.07 9.06 16.51
N LEU A 113 7.07 8.45 17.16
CA LEU A 113 6.91 8.51 18.61
C LEU A 113 8.04 7.77 19.34
N ALA A 114 8.43 6.59 18.88
CA ALA A 114 9.54 5.84 19.48
C ALA A 114 10.87 6.59 19.38
N ALA A 115 11.15 7.21 18.23
CA ALA A 115 12.33 8.05 18.04
C ALA A 115 12.28 9.30 18.94
N GLY A 116 11.13 9.96 19.06
CA GLY A 116 10.94 11.11 19.95
C GLY A 116 11.16 10.78 21.41
N VAL A 117 10.63 9.64 21.89
CA VAL A 117 10.86 9.15 23.26
C VAL A 117 12.34 8.86 23.50
N GLY A 118 13.04 8.25 22.55
CA GLY A 118 14.48 7.97 22.65
C GLY A 118 15.32 9.24 22.81
N VAL A 119 15.02 10.29 22.03
CA VAL A 119 15.72 11.58 22.12
C VAL A 119 15.41 12.29 23.45
N CYS A 120 14.16 12.25 23.93
CA CYS A 120 13.81 12.80 25.25
C CYS A 120 14.54 12.08 26.39
N LEU A 121 14.61 10.75 26.37
CA LEU A 121 15.34 9.95 27.35
C LEU A 121 16.83 10.25 27.33
N LEU A 122 17.43 10.33 26.14
CA LEU A 122 18.85 10.67 25.97
C LEU A 122 19.14 12.09 26.49
N SER A 123 18.26 13.04 26.19
CA SER A 123 18.37 14.42 26.68
C SER A 123 18.28 14.49 28.21
N MET A 124 17.35 13.76 28.83
CA MET A 124 17.24 13.68 30.29
C MET A 124 18.47 13.05 30.94
N ILE A 125 19.05 12.00 30.34
CA ILE A 125 20.27 11.35 30.85
C ILE A 125 21.47 12.31 30.78
N ILE A 126 21.66 12.99 29.65
CA ILE A 126 22.73 13.98 29.48
C ILE A 126 22.57 15.11 30.51
N MET A 127 21.35 15.56 30.74
CA MET A 127 21.05 16.61 31.72
C MET A 127 21.28 16.15 33.16
N ALA A 128 20.93 14.91 33.52
CA ALA A 128 21.18 14.35 34.84
C ALA A 128 22.70 14.27 35.15
N ILE A 129 23.50 13.90 34.15
CA ILE A 129 24.97 13.87 34.25
C ILE A 129 25.53 15.29 34.41
N LEU A 130 25.04 16.27 33.63
CA LEU A 130 25.46 17.67 33.72
C LEU A 130 25.08 18.32 35.06
N VAL A 131 23.88 18.06 35.58
CA VAL A 131 23.41 18.60 36.87
C VAL A 131 24.17 17.95 38.04
N GLY A 132 24.37 16.63 38.00
CA GLY A 132 25.14 15.92 39.02
C GLY A 132 26.64 16.27 39.01
N GLY A 133 27.17 16.67 37.85
CA GLY A 133 28.58 17.02 37.68
C GLY A 133 28.93 18.48 37.98
N ASN A 134 28.00 19.42 37.84
CA ASN A 134 28.36 20.86 37.79
C ASN A 134 27.68 21.78 38.82
N GLY A 135 26.74 21.28 39.65
CA GLY A 135 26.26 21.98 40.86
C GLY A 135 25.62 23.38 40.69
N TYR A 136 25.52 23.92 39.48
CA TYR A 136 25.13 25.31 39.21
C TYR A 136 24.16 25.39 38.02
N LEU A 137 22.88 25.14 38.24
CA LEU A 137 21.82 25.69 37.37
C LEU A 137 20.57 25.96 38.21
N THR A 138 20.08 27.19 38.18
CA THR A 138 18.78 27.58 38.75
C THR A 138 17.62 26.98 37.95
N ASP A 139 16.51 26.67 38.62
CA ASP A 139 15.32 25.96 38.09
C ASP A 139 14.78 26.50 36.75
N THR A 140 14.98 27.79 36.49
CA THR A 140 14.56 28.48 35.26
C THR A 140 15.35 28.04 34.02
N THR A 141 16.65 27.74 34.14
CA THR A 141 17.49 27.32 33.01
C THR A 141 17.18 25.89 32.59
N ILE A 142 16.86 25.03 33.56
CA ILE A 142 16.47 23.63 33.34
C ILE A 142 15.13 23.57 32.59
N SER A 143 14.17 24.39 33.00
CA SER A 143 12.83 24.44 32.38
C SER A 143 12.88 24.98 30.95
N ALA A 144 13.66 26.04 30.70
CA ALA A 144 13.82 26.62 29.37
C ALA A 144 14.41 25.63 28.34
N VAL A 145 15.37 24.81 28.78
CA VAL A 145 16.00 23.79 27.91
C VAL A 145 15.05 22.64 27.59
N HIS A 146 14.21 22.21 28.55
CA HIS A 146 13.20 21.17 28.31
C HIS A 146 12.15 21.61 27.29
N VAL A 147 11.68 22.85 27.39
CA VAL A 147 10.73 23.43 26.44
C VAL A 147 11.38 23.50 25.05
N LEU A 148 12.63 23.93 24.95
CA LEU A 148 13.35 24.01 23.67
C LEU A 148 13.52 22.63 23.02
N ALA A 149 13.89 21.61 23.80
CA ALA A 149 14.05 20.24 23.32
C ALA A 149 12.71 19.64 22.86
N ALA A 150 11.63 19.87 23.60
CA ALA A 150 10.29 19.42 23.24
C ALA A 150 9.79 20.06 21.94
N VAL A 151 10.04 21.37 21.76
CA VAL A 151 9.66 22.10 20.54
C VAL A 151 10.46 21.62 19.33
N LEU A 152 11.78 21.41 19.47
CA LEU A 152 12.62 20.91 18.39
C LEU A 152 12.30 19.46 18.01
N GLY A 153 12.09 18.59 19.01
CA GLY A 153 11.70 17.20 18.78
C GLY A 153 10.33 17.07 18.12
N GLY A 154 9.34 17.81 18.63
CA GLY A 154 8.00 17.87 18.04
C GLY A 154 8.02 18.42 16.62
N GLY A 155 8.74 19.53 16.38
CA GLY A 155 8.86 20.16 15.07
C GLY A 155 9.54 19.27 14.04
N ALA A 156 10.63 18.59 14.40
CA ALA A 156 11.34 17.67 13.51
C ALA A 156 10.48 16.44 13.16
N GLY A 157 9.77 15.88 14.13
CA GLY A 157 8.83 14.77 13.92
C GLY A 157 7.68 15.15 12.98
N LEU A 158 7.09 16.33 13.20
CA LEU A 158 6.00 16.83 12.37
C LEU A 158 6.45 17.13 10.94
N TRP A 159 7.63 17.74 10.77
CA TRP A 159 8.21 18.03 9.47
C TRP A 159 8.54 16.76 8.67
N ALA A 160 9.15 15.77 9.32
CA ALA A 160 9.44 14.48 8.71
C ALA A 160 8.14 13.77 8.29
N GLY A 161 7.11 13.77 9.13
CA GLY A 161 5.79 13.21 8.83
C GLY A 161 5.13 13.87 7.60
N VAL A 162 5.11 15.20 7.55
CA VAL A 162 4.51 15.97 6.44
C VAL A 162 5.28 15.77 5.14
N ARG A 163 6.62 15.77 5.18
CA ARG A 163 7.45 15.60 3.96
C ARG A 163 7.30 14.20 3.36
N TRP A 164 7.06 13.19 4.19
CA TRP A 164 6.83 11.83 3.73
C TRP A 164 5.42 11.65 3.17
N TRP A 165 4.40 12.25 3.78
CA TRP A 165 3.03 12.24 3.26
C TRP A 165 2.90 12.87 1.87
N ARG A 166 3.73 13.89 1.56
CA ARG A 166 3.75 14.51 0.22
C ARG A 166 4.48 13.70 -0.85
N ARG A 167 5.22 12.65 -0.49
CA ARG A 167 6.06 11.88 -1.43
C ARG A 167 5.62 10.44 -1.69
N GLY A 168 4.64 9.92 -0.95
CA GLY A 168 4.12 8.55 -1.08
C GLY A 168 2.65 8.51 -1.41
#